data_AF-A0A957TJB8-F1
#
_entry.id   AF-A0A957TJB8-F1
#
_cell.length_a   1.000
_cell.length_b   1.000
_cell.length_c   1.000
_cell.angle_alpha   90.00
_cell.angle_beta   90.00
_cell.angle_gamma   90.00
#
_symmetry.space_group_name_H-M   'P 1'
#
loop_
_entity.id
_entity.type
_entity.pdbx_description
1 polymer ?
#
loop_
_entity_poly.entity_id
_entity_poly.type
_entity_poly.pdbx_seq_one_letter_code
_entity_poly.pdbx_strand_id
1 'polypeptide(L)'
;LCERQCALRVQPNLPFTEVDRDAVVTICQLVAGSPLAIELAAGWLPVLSYQAIRDALQQGLDILASTEEEGSNRHRSMRATVAYSWQLATTTEQLTLRQLAVFQGGFLPALAQAVANAAPAMLRVLTDKSWLHRTTTGRIELHELIRQFCVEKLADGALDRSRVYHRHAQAYATFLQVREVALIDQRQLTAVQEIAAEWANIRTAWNYAVDTQALSLLHDLIHSIYRVGLIRNWHWEVIDLFTSALTTGNDTGDSGGKAQMASHRLL
;
A
#
# COMPACT_ATOMS: atom_id res chain seq x y z
N LEU A 1 -28.66 -6.57 7.79
CA LEU A 1 -28.72 -7.65 6.76
C LEU A 1 -27.33 -8.00 6.23
N CYS A 2 -26.48 -7.03 5.86
CA CYS A 2 -25.09 -7.28 5.46
C CYS A 2 -24.25 -7.95 6.59
N GLU A 3 -24.47 -7.58 7.84
CA GLU A 3 -23.71 -8.03 9.03
C GLU A 3 -23.90 -9.51 9.35
N ARG A 4 -25.12 -10.05 9.18
CA ARG A 4 -25.41 -11.48 9.35
C ARG A 4 -24.75 -12.32 8.27
N GLN A 5 -24.54 -11.75 7.08
CA GLN A 5 -23.95 -12.44 5.94
C GLN A 5 -22.43 -12.61 6.09
N CYS A 6 -21.73 -11.64 6.71
CA CYS A 6 -20.29 -11.74 6.97
C CYS A 6 -19.97 -12.73 8.09
N ALA A 7 -20.73 -12.71 9.20
CA ALA A 7 -20.52 -13.64 10.31
C ALA A 7 -20.77 -15.12 9.90
N LEU A 8 -21.83 -15.39 9.12
CA LEU A 8 -22.14 -16.75 8.64
C LEU A 8 -21.16 -17.29 7.60
N ARG A 9 -20.40 -16.42 6.89
CA ARG A 9 -19.37 -16.84 5.94
C ARG A 9 -18.12 -17.38 6.63
N VAL A 10 -17.84 -16.96 7.86
CA VAL A 10 -16.61 -17.33 8.58
C VAL A 10 -16.83 -18.58 9.44
N GLN A 11 -17.97 -18.72 10.12
CA GLN A 11 -18.34 -19.96 10.83
C GLN A 11 -19.87 -20.15 10.94
N PRO A 12 -20.48 -21.10 10.20
CA PRO A 12 -21.94 -21.28 10.20
C PRO A 12 -22.53 -21.98 11.44
N ASN A 13 -21.71 -22.50 12.37
CA ASN A 13 -22.15 -23.35 13.49
C ASN A 13 -21.88 -22.79 14.90
N LEU A 14 -21.56 -21.50 15.06
CA LEU A 14 -21.42 -20.93 16.41
C LEU A 14 -22.82 -20.70 17.00
N PRO A 15 -23.17 -21.26 18.19
CA PRO A 15 -24.44 -20.97 18.84
C PRO A 15 -24.51 -19.48 19.17
N PHE A 16 -25.42 -18.76 18.51
CA PHE A 16 -25.58 -17.31 18.63
C PHE A 16 -26.58 -16.99 19.75
N THR A 17 -26.07 -16.57 20.90
CA THR A 17 -26.88 -16.25 22.10
C THR A 17 -27.28 -14.77 22.13
N GLU A 18 -28.16 -14.38 23.06
CA GLU A 18 -28.48 -12.95 23.29
C GLU A 18 -27.25 -12.16 23.77
N VAL A 19 -26.37 -12.77 24.56
CA VAL A 19 -25.11 -12.16 25.02
C VAL A 19 -24.17 -11.89 23.84
N ASP A 20 -24.17 -12.75 22.81
CA ASP A 20 -23.39 -12.53 21.59
C ASP A 20 -23.97 -11.38 20.75
N ARG A 21 -25.31 -11.21 20.75
CA ARG A 21 -25.95 -10.08 20.07
C ARG A 21 -25.50 -8.75 20.67
N ASP A 22 -25.50 -8.63 21.99
CA ASP A 22 -25.10 -7.38 22.66
C ASP A 22 -23.62 -7.07 22.43
N ALA A 23 -22.77 -8.10 22.45
CA ALA A 23 -21.36 -7.96 22.10
C ALA A 23 -21.17 -7.48 20.65
N VAL A 24 -21.91 -8.05 19.68
CA VAL A 24 -21.84 -7.64 18.27
C VAL A 24 -22.29 -6.20 18.07
N VAL A 25 -23.39 -5.77 18.70
CA VAL A 25 -23.86 -4.37 18.63
C VAL A 25 -22.79 -3.43 19.18
N THR A 26 -22.17 -3.79 20.31
CA THR A 26 -21.10 -2.99 20.91
C THR A 26 -19.87 -2.93 20.00
N ILE A 27 -19.47 -4.05 19.39
CA ILE A 27 -18.36 -4.08 18.41
C ILE A 27 -18.66 -3.13 17.25
N CYS A 28 -19.85 -3.19 16.66
CA CYS A 28 -20.24 -2.31 15.56
C CYS A 28 -20.16 -0.81 15.93
N GLN A 29 -20.50 -0.47 17.18
CA GLN A 29 -20.36 0.89 17.70
C GLN A 29 -18.88 1.26 17.90
N LEU A 30 -18.07 0.39 18.52
CA LEU A 30 -16.64 0.61 18.76
C LEU A 30 -15.86 0.79 17.46
N VAL A 31 -16.21 0.07 16.40
CA VAL A 31 -15.59 0.22 15.06
C VAL A 31 -16.16 1.40 14.25
N ALA A 32 -17.07 2.19 14.84
CA ALA A 32 -17.74 3.33 14.22
C ALA A 32 -18.37 3.01 12.85
N GLY A 33 -18.88 1.79 12.69
CA GLY A 33 -19.47 1.30 11.44
C GLY A 33 -18.50 1.19 10.26
N SER A 34 -17.18 1.19 10.48
CA SER A 34 -16.21 1.02 9.40
C SER A 34 -16.22 -0.41 8.84
N PRO A 35 -16.53 -0.61 7.53
CA PRO A 35 -16.58 -1.95 6.94
C PRO A 35 -15.28 -2.73 7.11
N LEU A 36 -14.13 -2.09 6.86
CA LEU A 36 -12.83 -2.73 7.01
C LEU A 36 -12.55 -3.16 8.45
N ALA A 37 -12.89 -2.32 9.44
CA ALA A 37 -12.68 -2.68 10.84
C ALA A 37 -13.57 -3.85 11.26
N ILE A 38 -14.80 -3.92 10.73
CA ILE A 38 -15.68 -5.08 10.91
C ILE A 38 -15.06 -6.34 10.29
N GLU A 39 -14.53 -6.25 9.07
CA GLU A 39 -13.87 -7.38 8.39
C GLU A 39 -12.64 -7.89 9.16
N LEU A 40 -11.78 -6.98 9.60
CA LEU A 40 -10.61 -7.32 10.41
C LEU A 40 -11.02 -7.96 11.75
N ALA A 41 -11.98 -7.36 12.47
CA ALA A 41 -12.47 -7.91 13.73
C ALA A 41 -13.16 -9.27 13.56
N ALA A 42 -13.93 -9.45 12.49
CA ALA A 42 -14.53 -10.75 12.17
C ALA A 42 -13.47 -11.82 11.87
N GLY A 43 -12.32 -11.44 11.32
CA GLY A 43 -11.16 -12.31 11.14
C GLY A 43 -10.59 -12.88 12.45
N TRP A 44 -10.96 -12.34 13.61
CA TRP A 44 -10.50 -12.83 14.92
C TRP A 44 -11.41 -13.92 15.50
N LEU A 45 -12.62 -14.10 14.98
CA LEU A 45 -13.59 -15.10 15.46
C LEU A 45 -13.07 -16.55 15.54
N PRO A 46 -12.12 -17.01 14.68
CA PRO A 46 -11.54 -18.34 14.83
C PRO A 46 -10.73 -18.53 16.12
N VAL A 47 -10.30 -17.44 16.78
CA VAL A 47 -9.41 -17.46 17.95
C VAL A 47 -9.95 -16.71 19.16
N LEU A 48 -10.98 -15.85 19.00
CA LEU A 48 -11.58 -15.04 20.07
C LEU A 48 -13.10 -15.13 20.05
N SER A 49 -13.71 -15.05 21.24
CA SER A 49 -15.16 -14.87 21.37
C SER A 49 -15.59 -13.42 21.08
N TYR A 50 -16.87 -13.19 20.82
CA TYR A 50 -17.40 -11.83 20.61
C TYR A 50 -17.10 -10.90 21.79
N GLN A 51 -17.17 -11.39 23.03
CA GLN A 51 -16.87 -10.60 24.21
C GLN A 51 -15.38 -10.22 24.27
N ALA A 52 -14.48 -11.16 23.95
CA ALA A 52 -13.05 -10.90 23.89
C ALA A 52 -12.68 -9.90 22.78
N ILE A 53 -13.36 -9.97 21.62
CA ILE A 53 -13.17 -8.99 20.52
C ILE A 53 -13.60 -7.59 20.97
N ARG A 54 -14.77 -7.47 21.62
CA ARG A 54 -15.25 -6.21 22.19
C ARG A 54 -14.22 -5.63 23.16
N ASP A 55 -13.74 -6.43 24.10
CA ASP A 55 -12.84 -5.98 25.15
C ASP A 55 -11.47 -5.56 24.57
N ALA A 56 -10.96 -6.28 23.56
CA ALA A 56 -9.74 -5.92 22.84
C ALA A 56 -9.88 -4.58 22.10
N LEU A 57 -11.01 -4.34 21.43
CA LEU A 57 -11.27 -3.07 20.74
C LEU A 57 -11.37 -1.90 21.72
N GLN A 58 -12.04 -2.10 22.86
CA GLN A 58 -12.16 -1.10 23.91
C GLN A 58 -10.78 -0.68 24.44
N GLN A 59 -9.96 -1.67 24.81
CA GLN A 59 -8.59 -1.41 25.30
C GLN A 59 -7.73 -0.67 24.27
N GLY A 60 -7.79 -1.08 22.99
CA GLY A 60 -7.04 -0.40 21.92
C GLY A 60 -7.46 1.06 21.74
N LEU A 61 -8.75 1.35 21.84
CA LEU A 61 -9.28 2.71 21.78
C LEU A 61 -8.86 3.56 22.98
N ASP A 62 -8.89 3.00 24.19
CA ASP A 62 -8.45 3.69 25.41
C ASP A 62 -6.96 4.07 25.34
N ILE A 63 -6.12 3.14 24.84
CA ILE A 63 -4.70 3.41 24.60
C ILE A 63 -4.53 4.55 23.60
N LEU A 64 -5.20 4.50 22.44
CA LEU A 64 -5.08 5.55 21.42
C LEU A 64 -5.64 6.89 21.90
N ALA A 65 -6.71 6.91 22.70
CA ALA A 65 -7.24 8.13 23.29
C ALA A 65 -6.23 8.81 24.24
N SER A 66 -5.33 8.04 24.85
CA SER A 66 -4.27 8.58 25.71
C SER A 66 -3.04 9.10 24.95
N THR A 67 -2.86 8.72 23.68
CA THR A 67 -1.67 9.03 22.88
C THR A 67 -1.93 9.90 21.65
N GLU A 68 -3.16 9.94 21.13
CA GLU A 68 -3.55 10.63 19.90
C GLU A 68 -4.69 11.64 20.18
N GLU A 69 -4.35 12.91 20.38
CA GLU A 69 -5.34 13.98 20.63
C GLU A 69 -6.12 14.37 19.34
N GLU A 70 -5.52 14.18 18.16
CA GLU A 70 -6.04 14.71 16.89
C GLU A 70 -6.42 13.57 15.92
N GLY A 71 -7.68 13.11 15.99
CA GLY A 71 -8.21 12.12 15.06
C GLY A 71 -9.73 11.96 15.15
N SER A 72 -10.38 11.67 14.02
CA SER A 72 -11.81 11.30 14.06
C SER A 72 -11.99 9.97 14.81
N ASN A 73 -13.09 9.81 15.55
CA ASN A 73 -13.41 8.54 16.23
C ASN A 73 -13.27 7.33 15.29
N ARG A 74 -13.71 7.49 14.03
CA ARG A 74 -13.63 6.44 13.01
C ARG A 74 -12.20 6.03 12.65
N HIS A 75 -11.27 6.99 12.56
CA HIS A 75 -9.87 6.69 12.27
C HIS A 75 -9.19 5.99 13.45
N ARG A 76 -9.44 6.45 14.68
CA ARG A 76 -8.94 5.78 15.90
C ARG A 76 -9.44 4.34 16.00
N SER A 77 -10.73 4.11 15.79
CA SER A 77 -11.32 2.78 15.79
C SER A 77 -10.66 1.85 14.76
N MET A 78 -10.49 2.32 13.52
CA MET A 78 -9.81 1.52 12.50
C MET A 78 -8.35 1.23 12.87
N ARG A 79 -7.63 2.21 13.40
CA ARG A 79 -6.23 2.06 13.81
C ARG A 79 -6.09 1.08 14.99
N ALA A 80 -7.00 1.13 15.96
CA ALA A 80 -7.06 0.15 17.05
C ALA A 80 -7.28 -1.28 16.53
N THR A 81 -8.23 -1.46 15.61
CA THR A 81 -8.47 -2.77 14.98
C THR A 81 -7.25 -3.25 14.21
N VAL A 82 -6.62 -2.39 13.40
CA VAL A 82 -5.39 -2.73 12.67
C VAL A 82 -4.26 -3.13 13.63
N ALA A 83 -4.06 -2.39 14.71
CA ALA A 83 -3.03 -2.66 15.70
C ALA A 83 -3.22 -4.02 16.39
N TYR A 84 -4.45 -4.40 16.71
CA TYR A 84 -4.73 -5.70 17.31
C TYR A 84 -4.60 -6.84 16.29
N SER A 85 -5.14 -6.68 15.07
CA SER A 85 -4.90 -7.63 13.98
C SER A 85 -3.42 -7.87 13.75
N TRP A 86 -2.60 -6.81 13.84
CA TRP A 86 -1.15 -6.90 13.71
C TRP A 86 -0.51 -7.78 14.79
N GLN A 87 -0.96 -7.67 16.05
CA GLN A 87 -0.47 -8.52 17.14
C GLN A 87 -0.82 -10.00 16.94
N LEU A 88 -1.95 -10.30 16.27
CA LEU A 88 -2.34 -11.66 15.91
C LEU A 88 -1.61 -12.20 14.66
N ALA A 89 -0.96 -11.33 13.88
CA ALA A 89 -0.23 -11.73 12.69
C ALA A 89 1.09 -12.42 13.04
N THR A 90 1.43 -13.48 12.29
CA THR A 90 2.72 -14.17 12.48
C THR A 90 3.87 -13.26 12.07
N THR A 91 5.08 -13.53 12.55
CA THR A 91 6.28 -12.77 12.17
C THR A 91 6.47 -12.70 10.65
N THR A 92 6.21 -13.80 9.94
CA THR A 92 6.32 -13.84 8.47
C THR A 92 5.26 -12.98 7.78
N GLU A 93 4.03 -12.96 8.30
CA GLU A 93 2.95 -12.09 7.80
C GLU A 93 3.30 -10.61 8.03
N GLN A 94 3.75 -10.27 9.24
CA GLN A 94 4.20 -8.91 9.60
C GLN A 94 5.34 -8.44 8.70
N LEU A 95 6.36 -9.27 8.48
CA LEU A 95 7.46 -8.96 7.58
C LEU A 95 6.98 -8.75 6.14
N THR A 96 6.05 -9.57 5.67
CA THR A 96 5.49 -9.43 4.31
C THR A 96 4.70 -8.13 4.19
N LEU A 97 3.82 -7.82 5.15
CA LEU A 97 3.02 -6.59 5.16
C LEU A 97 3.89 -5.32 5.20
N ARG A 98 4.95 -5.31 6.01
CA ARG A 98 5.93 -4.21 6.02
C ARG A 98 6.57 -4.00 4.66
N GLN A 99 6.93 -5.08 3.96
CA GLN A 99 7.53 -4.98 2.63
C GLN A 99 6.51 -4.55 1.57
N LEU A 100 5.26 -4.99 1.65
CA LEU A 100 4.19 -4.58 0.74
C LEU A 100 3.75 -3.12 0.95
N ALA A 101 4.03 -2.53 2.11
CA ALA A 101 3.65 -1.15 2.43
C ALA A 101 4.31 -0.08 1.54
N VAL A 102 5.35 -0.46 0.78
CA VAL A 102 6.01 0.40 -0.20
C VAL A 102 5.13 0.70 -1.42
N PHE A 103 4.20 -0.20 -1.76
CA PHE A 103 3.30 0.00 -2.89
C PHE A 103 2.27 1.08 -2.59
N GLN A 104 2.06 2.00 -3.53
CA GLN A 104 1.02 3.02 -3.51
C GLN A 104 -0.19 2.54 -4.30
N GLY A 105 -1.28 2.26 -3.58
CA GLY A 105 -2.50 1.69 -4.17
C GLY A 105 -2.34 0.21 -4.53
N GLY A 106 -3.02 -0.21 -5.59
CA GLY A 106 -2.96 -1.61 -6.04
C GLY A 106 -1.67 -1.96 -6.76
N PHE A 107 -1.34 -3.25 -6.81
CA PHE A 107 -0.18 -3.82 -7.49
C PHE A 107 -0.48 -5.22 -8.04
N LEU A 108 0.34 -5.66 -8.99
CA LEU A 108 0.25 -7.02 -9.53
C LEU A 108 0.86 -8.06 -8.57
N PRO A 109 0.31 -9.29 -8.49
CA PRO A 109 0.90 -10.37 -7.68
C PRO A 109 2.38 -10.66 -8.01
N ALA A 110 2.77 -10.55 -9.29
CA ALA A 110 4.15 -10.73 -9.71
C ALA A 110 5.10 -9.68 -9.10
N LEU A 111 4.63 -8.45 -8.91
CA LEU A 111 5.41 -7.38 -8.28
C LEU A 111 5.53 -7.61 -6.77
N ALA A 112 4.48 -8.13 -6.13
CA ALA A 112 4.53 -8.54 -4.72
C ALA A 112 5.62 -9.61 -4.48
N GLN A 113 5.74 -10.58 -5.39
CA GLN A 113 6.79 -11.59 -5.36
C GLN A 113 8.18 -10.96 -5.53
N ALA A 114 8.37 -10.07 -6.50
CA ALA A 114 9.67 -9.44 -6.75
C ALA A 114 10.12 -8.55 -5.57
N VAL A 115 9.20 -7.81 -4.96
CA VAL A 115 9.52 -6.82 -3.92
C VAL A 115 9.58 -7.44 -2.54
N ALA A 116 8.60 -8.26 -2.16
CA ALA A 116 8.42 -8.77 -0.81
C ALA A 116 8.73 -10.27 -0.66
N ASN A 117 9.13 -10.95 -1.74
CA ASN A 117 9.22 -12.42 -1.80
C ASN A 117 7.90 -13.10 -1.39
N ALA A 118 6.78 -12.42 -1.66
CA ALA A 118 5.45 -12.84 -1.24
C ALA A 118 4.88 -13.88 -2.20
N ALA A 119 5.04 -15.16 -1.84
CA ALA A 119 4.48 -16.27 -2.61
C ALA A 119 2.94 -16.18 -2.68
N PRO A 120 2.29 -16.74 -3.74
CA PRO A 120 0.83 -16.72 -3.88
C PRO A 120 0.07 -17.26 -2.66
N ALA A 121 0.66 -18.26 -1.96
CA ALA A 121 0.09 -18.79 -0.72
C ALA A 121 0.05 -17.74 0.41
N MET A 122 1.10 -16.93 0.56
CA MET A 122 1.15 -15.85 1.55
C MET A 122 0.15 -14.74 1.21
N LEU A 123 0.05 -14.35 -0.07
CA LEU A 123 -0.94 -13.36 -0.51
C LEU A 123 -2.38 -13.81 -0.25
N ARG A 124 -2.66 -15.12 -0.42
CA ARG A 124 -3.96 -15.71 -0.06
C ARG A 124 -4.21 -15.64 1.45
N VAL A 125 -3.25 -16.04 2.29
CA VAL A 125 -3.38 -15.95 3.76
C VAL A 125 -3.67 -14.52 4.21
N LEU A 126 -2.97 -13.53 3.65
CA LEU A 126 -3.19 -12.12 3.96
C LEU A 126 -4.56 -11.62 3.46
N THR A 127 -5.04 -12.13 2.33
CA THR A 127 -6.39 -11.83 1.81
C THR A 127 -7.48 -12.43 2.70
N ASP A 128 -7.31 -13.69 3.13
CA ASP A 128 -8.26 -14.39 4.01
C ASP A 128 -8.37 -13.70 5.39
N LYS A 129 -7.28 -13.05 5.83
CA LYS A 129 -7.22 -12.24 7.05
C LYS A 129 -7.61 -10.77 6.84
N SER A 130 -8.13 -10.41 5.67
CA SER A 130 -8.56 -9.04 5.30
C SER A 130 -7.46 -7.98 5.37
N TRP A 131 -6.19 -8.37 5.33
CA TRP A 131 -5.07 -7.44 5.17
C TRP A 131 -4.97 -6.91 3.74
N LEU A 132 -5.29 -7.78 2.77
CA LEU A 132 -5.25 -7.49 1.35
C LEU A 132 -6.63 -7.68 0.73
N HIS A 133 -6.94 -6.89 -0.29
CA HIS A 133 -8.11 -7.07 -1.13
C HIS A 133 -7.69 -7.45 -2.54
N ARG A 134 -8.44 -8.35 -3.19
CA ARG A 134 -8.23 -8.71 -4.59
C ARG A 134 -9.35 -8.15 -5.44
N THR A 135 -8.99 -7.25 -6.34
CA THR A 135 -9.91 -6.62 -7.28
C THR A 135 -10.38 -7.61 -8.36
N THR A 136 -11.47 -7.27 -9.04
CA THR A 136 -12.00 -8.04 -10.19
C THR A 136 -11.03 -8.08 -11.37
N THR A 137 -10.12 -7.10 -11.49
CA THR A 137 -9.07 -7.07 -12.52
C THR A 137 -7.86 -7.94 -12.15
N GLY A 138 -7.88 -8.58 -10.97
CA GLY A 138 -6.84 -9.47 -10.48
C GLY A 138 -5.68 -8.76 -9.76
N ARG A 139 -5.76 -7.44 -9.59
CA ARG A 139 -4.83 -6.64 -8.78
C ARG A 139 -5.04 -6.88 -7.30
N ILE A 140 -3.97 -6.75 -6.54
CA ILE A 140 -3.98 -6.79 -5.08
C ILE A 140 -3.91 -5.36 -4.57
N GLU A 141 -4.71 -5.05 -3.57
CA GLU A 141 -4.74 -3.75 -2.92
C GLU A 141 -4.49 -3.92 -1.42
N LEU A 142 -3.65 -3.05 -0.87
CA LEU A 142 -3.46 -2.88 0.56
C LEU A 142 -4.23 -1.62 0.95
N HIS A 143 -5.19 -1.74 1.87
CA HIS A 143 -5.99 -0.59 2.28
C HIS A 143 -5.07 0.52 2.84
N GLU A 144 -5.33 1.77 2.48
CA GLU A 144 -4.42 2.90 2.75
C GLU A 144 -4.05 3.03 4.25
N LEU A 145 -5.02 2.87 5.16
CA LEU A 145 -4.74 2.89 6.60
C LEU A 145 -3.84 1.75 7.07
N ILE A 146 -4.02 0.55 6.51
CA ILE A 146 -3.15 -0.59 6.81
C ILE A 146 -1.76 -0.30 6.26
N ARG A 147 -1.66 0.23 5.04
CA ARG A 147 -0.41 0.63 4.42
C ARG A 147 0.34 1.63 5.30
N GLN A 148 -0.31 2.71 5.74
CA GLN A 148 0.28 3.73 6.61
C GLN A 148 0.79 3.12 7.92
N PHE A 149 -0.02 2.30 8.59
CA PHE A 149 0.40 1.58 9.79
C PHE A 149 1.63 0.69 9.53
N CYS A 150 1.66 -0.06 8.41
CA CYS A 150 2.78 -0.90 8.06
C CYS A 150 4.03 -0.11 7.65
N VAL A 151 3.88 1.09 7.08
CA VAL A 151 5.00 2.02 6.80
C VAL A 151 5.64 2.50 8.11
N GLU A 152 4.82 2.85 9.10
CA GLU A 152 5.32 3.21 10.44
C GLU A 152 6.12 2.04 11.03
N LYS A 153 5.57 0.82 10.96
CA LYS A 153 6.31 -0.38 11.40
C LYS A 153 7.56 -0.63 10.57
N LEU A 154 7.59 -0.33 9.27
CA LEU A 154 8.79 -0.45 8.45
C LEU A 154 9.87 0.56 8.87
N ALA A 155 9.49 1.77 9.29
CA ALA A 155 10.42 2.81 9.72
C ALA A 155 11.23 2.43 10.97
N ASP A 156 10.71 1.53 11.82
CA ASP A 156 11.41 0.99 13.00
C ASP A 156 12.71 0.22 12.63
N GLY A 157 12.94 -0.10 11.35
CA GLY A 157 14.16 -0.72 10.83
C GLY A 157 14.69 -0.02 9.57
N ALA A 158 15.57 0.98 9.72
CA ALA A 158 16.05 1.83 8.62
C ALA A 158 16.74 1.06 7.46
N LEU A 159 17.52 0.01 7.77
CA LEU A 159 18.19 -0.82 6.75
C LEU A 159 17.20 -1.66 5.94
N ASP A 160 16.12 -2.13 6.57
CA ASP A 160 15.08 -2.90 5.89
C ASP A 160 14.27 -2.01 4.95
N ARG A 161 14.01 -0.75 5.34
CA ARG A 161 13.33 0.22 4.50
C ARG A 161 14.08 0.48 3.19
N SER A 162 15.36 0.83 3.24
CA SER A 162 16.13 1.14 2.01
C SER A 162 16.17 -0.05 1.05
N ARG A 163 16.36 -1.28 1.56
CA ARG A 163 16.36 -2.51 0.75
C ARG A 163 15.02 -2.81 0.08
N VAL A 164 13.90 -2.49 0.74
CA VAL A 164 12.57 -2.68 0.17
C VAL A 164 12.31 -1.69 -0.96
N TYR A 165 12.62 -0.41 -0.75
CA TYR A 165 12.46 0.61 -1.79
C TYR A 165 13.39 0.37 -2.99
N HIS A 166 14.61 -0.13 -2.77
CA HIS A 166 15.50 -0.54 -3.84
C HIS A 166 14.91 -1.66 -4.70
N ARG A 167 14.45 -2.75 -4.07
CA ARG A 167 13.79 -3.88 -4.75
C ARG A 167 12.54 -3.43 -5.50
N HIS A 168 11.77 -2.53 -4.90
CA HIS A 168 10.60 -1.92 -5.54
C HIS A 168 11.00 -1.15 -6.81
N ALA A 169 12.00 -0.27 -6.74
CA ALA A 169 12.45 0.49 -7.89
C ALA A 169 12.99 -0.42 -9.01
N GLN A 170 13.77 -1.45 -8.66
CA GLN A 170 14.24 -2.46 -9.62
C GLN A 170 13.08 -3.22 -10.27
N ALA A 171 12.07 -3.64 -9.49
CA ALA A 171 10.92 -4.35 -10.03
C ALA A 171 10.13 -3.49 -11.04
N TYR A 172 9.98 -2.19 -10.79
CA TYR A 172 9.32 -1.28 -11.73
C TYR A 172 10.17 -0.93 -12.95
N ALA A 173 11.50 -0.84 -12.81
CA ALA A 173 12.41 -0.73 -13.94
C ALA A 173 12.24 -1.92 -14.89
N THR A 174 12.30 -3.15 -14.37
CA THR A 174 12.07 -4.37 -15.16
C THR A 174 10.65 -4.42 -15.76
N PHE A 175 9.63 -4.02 -14.98
CA PHE A 175 8.25 -3.97 -15.46
C PHE A 175 8.09 -3.07 -16.69
N LEU A 176 8.76 -1.91 -16.68
CA LEU A 176 8.76 -0.95 -17.79
C LEU A 176 9.57 -1.47 -18.99
N GLN A 177 10.78 -1.96 -18.77
CA GLN A 177 11.67 -2.51 -19.82
C GLN A 177 10.98 -3.61 -20.63
N VAL A 178 10.28 -4.55 -19.97
CA VAL A 178 9.52 -5.63 -20.64
C VAL A 178 8.43 -5.08 -21.58
N ARG A 179 7.96 -3.84 -21.34
CA ARG A 179 6.89 -3.19 -22.10
C ARG A 179 7.39 -2.19 -23.14
N GLU A 180 8.69 -1.91 -23.22
CA GLU A 180 9.23 -0.92 -24.15
C GLU A 180 8.90 -1.23 -25.61
N VAL A 181 9.06 -2.49 -26.02
CA VAL A 181 8.72 -2.91 -27.38
C VAL A 181 7.20 -2.82 -27.61
N ALA A 182 6.41 -3.18 -26.60
CA ALA A 182 4.95 -3.11 -26.70
C ALA A 182 4.46 -1.65 -26.82
N LEU A 183 5.21 -0.66 -26.33
CA LEU A 183 4.87 0.77 -26.48
C LEU A 183 5.03 1.30 -27.92
N ILE A 184 5.73 0.58 -28.80
CA ILE A 184 5.98 0.99 -30.19
C ILE A 184 5.33 0.07 -31.24
N ASP A 185 4.68 -1.00 -30.81
CA ASP A 185 4.02 -1.95 -31.69
C ASP A 185 2.48 -1.92 -31.54
N GLN A 186 1.80 -2.89 -32.14
CA GLN A 186 0.34 -3.00 -32.15
C GLN A 186 -0.28 -3.16 -30.73
N ARG A 187 0.52 -3.44 -29.70
CA ARG A 187 0.09 -3.59 -28.29
C ARG A 187 0.19 -2.29 -27.49
N GLN A 188 0.50 -1.16 -28.14
CA GLN A 188 0.72 0.14 -27.49
C GLN A 188 -0.40 0.52 -26.52
N LEU A 189 -1.66 0.39 -26.93
CA LEU A 189 -2.80 0.76 -26.08
C LEU A 189 -2.82 -0.05 -24.78
N THR A 190 -2.60 -1.37 -24.87
CA THR A 190 -2.55 -2.27 -23.72
C THR A 190 -1.36 -1.95 -22.82
N ALA A 191 -0.17 -1.75 -23.38
CA ALA A 191 1.03 -1.40 -22.61
C ALA A 191 0.84 -0.06 -21.87
N VAL A 192 0.26 0.94 -22.53
CA VAL A 192 -0.08 2.23 -21.93
C VAL A 192 -1.12 2.10 -20.82
N GLN A 193 -2.11 1.19 -20.94
CA GLN A 193 -3.08 0.90 -19.89
C GLN A 193 -2.43 0.25 -18.66
N GLU A 194 -1.59 -0.76 -18.88
CA GLU A 194 -0.88 -1.45 -17.81
C GLU A 194 0.06 -0.51 -17.05
N ILE A 195 0.84 0.32 -17.76
CA ILE A 195 1.78 1.27 -17.12
C ILE A 195 1.03 2.33 -16.32
N ALA A 196 -0.07 2.84 -16.85
CA ALA A 196 -0.85 3.84 -16.14
C ALA A 196 -1.51 3.32 -14.86
N ALA A 197 -1.94 2.05 -14.85
CA ALA A 197 -2.47 1.42 -13.64
C ALA A 197 -1.41 1.33 -12.53
N GLU A 198 -0.12 1.37 -12.89
CA GLU A 198 1.02 1.35 -11.98
C GLU A 198 1.63 2.73 -11.70
N TRP A 199 1.02 3.82 -12.19
CA TRP A 199 1.64 5.14 -12.17
C TRP A 199 2.06 5.63 -10.77
N ALA A 200 1.23 5.38 -9.74
CA ALA A 200 1.56 5.75 -8.37
C ALA A 200 2.80 5.01 -7.84
N ASN A 201 2.95 3.73 -8.21
CA ASN A 201 4.11 2.92 -7.85
C ASN A 201 5.35 3.33 -8.65
N ILE A 202 5.22 3.60 -9.95
CA ILE A 202 6.32 4.07 -10.80
C ILE A 202 6.87 5.40 -10.29
N ARG A 203 6.00 6.32 -9.86
CA ARG A 203 6.41 7.59 -9.24
C ARG A 203 7.20 7.36 -7.95
N THR A 204 6.77 6.39 -7.14
CA THR A 204 7.49 6.01 -5.90
C THR A 204 8.87 5.45 -6.22
N ALA A 205 8.99 4.62 -7.26
CA ALA A 205 10.27 4.11 -7.75
C ALA A 205 11.19 5.22 -8.27
N TRP A 206 10.64 6.16 -9.05
CA TRP A 206 11.37 7.32 -9.55
C TRP A 206 11.91 8.19 -8.41
N ASN A 207 11.05 8.58 -7.47
CA ASN A 207 11.45 9.42 -6.34
C ASN A 207 12.56 8.76 -5.52
N TYR A 208 12.45 7.45 -5.27
CA TYR A 208 13.53 6.72 -4.62
C TYR A 208 14.85 6.78 -5.40
N ALA A 209 14.80 6.60 -6.72
CA ALA A 209 16.00 6.63 -7.57
C ALA A 209 16.65 8.04 -7.61
N VAL A 210 15.83 9.10 -7.55
CA VAL A 210 16.28 10.49 -7.40
C VAL A 210 16.94 10.69 -6.04
N ASP A 211 16.23 10.37 -4.95
CA ASP A 211 16.68 10.60 -3.58
C ASP A 211 17.98 9.86 -3.25
N THR A 212 18.19 8.70 -3.88
CA THR A 212 19.39 7.87 -3.70
C THR A 212 20.44 8.05 -4.81
N GLN A 213 20.21 8.96 -5.76
CA GLN A 213 21.08 9.19 -6.92
C GLN A 213 21.44 7.91 -7.69
N ALA A 214 20.50 6.97 -7.79
CA ALA A 214 20.68 5.71 -8.48
C ALA A 214 20.55 5.90 -10.01
N LEU A 215 21.61 6.41 -10.65
CA LEU A 215 21.61 6.79 -12.07
C LEU A 215 21.21 5.65 -13.02
N SER A 216 21.59 4.41 -12.73
CA SER A 216 21.17 3.25 -13.53
C SER A 216 19.66 3.04 -13.49
N LEU A 217 19.04 3.13 -12.30
CA LEU A 217 17.59 3.03 -12.17
C LEU A 217 16.89 4.20 -12.86
N LEU A 218 17.41 5.43 -12.75
CA LEU A 218 16.84 6.58 -13.46
C LEU A 218 16.86 6.37 -14.97
N HIS A 219 17.98 5.86 -15.52
CA HIS A 219 18.09 5.53 -16.93
C HIS A 219 17.06 4.49 -17.37
N ASP A 220 16.87 3.42 -16.58
CA ASP A 220 15.92 2.36 -16.90
C ASP A 220 14.45 2.82 -16.81
N LEU A 221 14.14 3.81 -15.96
CA LEU A 221 12.78 4.33 -15.78
C LEU A 221 12.41 5.40 -16.82
N ILE A 222 13.36 6.26 -17.21
CA ILE A 222 13.07 7.52 -17.92
C ILE A 222 12.44 7.30 -19.30
N HIS A 223 12.91 6.30 -20.05
CA HIS A 223 12.50 6.09 -21.44
C HIS A 223 11.01 5.73 -21.56
N SER A 224 10.55 4.80 -20.72
CA SER A 224 9.15 4.38 -20.70
C SER A 224 8.23 5.46 -20.11
N ILE A 225 8.68 6.17 -19.06
CA ILE A 225 7.90 7.27 -18.45
C ILE A 225 7.66 8.38 -19.48
N TYR A 226 8.72 8.82 -20.17
CA TYR A 226 8.61 9.87 -21.18
C TYR A 226 7.64 9.48 -22.30
N ARG A 227 7.77 8.25 -22.85
CA ARG A 227 6.91 7.75 -23.93
C ARG A 227 5.44 7.69 -23.53
N VAL A 228 5.13 7.13 -22.36
CA VAL A 228 3.75 7.06 -21.88
C VAL A 228 3.18 8.45 -21.60
N GLY A 229 4.01 9.36 -21.08
CA GLY A 229 3.67 10.77 -20.88
C GLY A 229 3.18 11.45 -22.16
N LEU A 230 3.91 11.26 -23.27
CA LEU A 230 3.54 11.79 -24.58
C LEU A 230 2.21 11.20 -25.10
N ILE A 231 1.98 9.89 -24.92
CA ILE A 231 0.79 9.22 -25.45
C ILE A 231 -0.48 9.57 -24.65
N ARG A 232 -0.35 9.75 -23.33
CA ARG A 232 -1.47 10.01 -22.40
C ARG A 232 -1.79 11.50 -22.23
N ASN A 233 -1.03 12.39 -22.86
CA ASN A 233 -1.10 13.84 -22.62
C ASN A 233 -0.79 14.23 -21.16
N TRP A 234 0.00 13.42 -20.44
CA TRP A 234 0.47 13.67 -19.06
C TRP A 234 1.70 14.57 -19.02
N HIS A 235 1.73 15.59 -19.89
CA HIS A 235 2.92 16.41 -20.08
C HIS A 235 3.32 17.10 -18.79
N TRP A 236 2.37 17.60 -18.01
CA TRP A 236 2.65 18.31 -16.77
C TRP A 236 3.15 17.38 -15.66
N GLU A 237 2.55 16.22 -15.49
CA GLU A 237 2.97 15.26 -14.47
C GLU A 237 4.38 14.71 -14.74
N VAL A 238 4.73 14.48 -16.00
CA VAL A 238 6.07 14.01 -16.37
C VAL A 238 7.10 15.13 -16.27
N ILE A 239 6.76 16.35 -16.68
CA ILE A 239 7.64 17.52 -16.52
C ILE A 239 7.90 17.79 -15.04
N ASP A 240 6.88 17.77 -14.19
CA ASP A 240 7.02 17.99 -12.75
C ASP A 240 7.90 16.92 -12.10
N LEU A 241 7.69 15.65 -12.48
CA LEU A 241 8.48 14.52 -12.01
C LEU A 241 9.96 14.63 -12.39
N PHE A 242 10.27 15.06 -13.61
CA PHE A 242 11.64 15.24 -14.09
C PHE A 242 12.29 16.51 -13.56
N THR A 243 11.53 17.60 -13.41
CA THR A 243 12.03 18.86 -12.85
C THR A 243 12.43 18.69 -11.40
N SER A 244 11.61 17.99 -10.61
CA SER A 244 11.92 17.66 -9.21
C SER A 244 13.21 16.84 -9.08
N ALA A 245 13.52 15.98 -10.05
CA ALA A 245 14.76 15.22 -10.06
C ALA A 245 16.01 16.11 -10.25
N LEU A 246 15.89 17.14 -11.10
CA LEU A 246 16.99 18.07 -11.39
C LEU A 246 17.28 19.01 -10.21
N THR A 247 16.24 19.44 -9.48
CA THR A 247 16.41 20.30 -8.30
C THR A 247 17.06 19.57 -7.13
N THR A 248 16.67 18.32 -6.87
CA THR A 248 17.27 17.49 -5.81
C THR A 248 18.74 17.15 -6.11
N GLY A 249 19.11 17.02 -7.39
CA GLY A 249 20.50 16.87 -7.80
C GLY A 249 21.36 18.11 -7.52
N ASN A 250 20.81 19.30 -7.71
CA ASN A 250 21.52 20.57 -7.49
C ASN A 250 21.73 20.90 -6.00
N ASP A 251 20.78 20.55 -5.11
CA ASP A 251 20.91 20.85 -3.67
C ASP A 251 22.05 20.07 -2.99
N THR A 252 22.46 18.93 -3.56
CA THR A 252 23.64 18.17 -3.08
C THR A 252 24.96 18.62 -3.71
N GLY A 253 24.90 19.49 -4.72
CA GLY A 253 26.05 19.93 -5.52
C GLY A 253 26.38 21.42 -5.46
N ASP A 254 25.55 22.27 -4.83
CA ASP A 254 25.71 23.72 -4.87
C ASP A 254 25.97 24.34 -3.48
N SER A 255 27.21 24.16 -3.01
CA SER A 255 27.94 25.24 -2.33
C SER A 255 28.82 25.97 -3.35
N GLY A 256 28.21 26.65 -4.33
CA GLY A 256 28.93 27.51 -5.27
C GLY A 256 28.33 27.73 -6.67
N GLY A 257 27.18 28.40 -6.78
CA GLY A 257 26.89 29.39 -7.81
C GLY A 257 26.12 28.94 -9.07
N LYS A 258 24.93 29.56 -9.18
CA LYS A 258 24.23 30.04 -10.39
C LYS A 258 23.16 29.12 -10.97
N ALA A 259 21.98 29.18 -10.36
CA ALA A 259 20.70 28.97 -11.04
C ALA A 259 20.33 30.21 -11.88
N GLN A 260 20.63 30.21 -13.18
CA GLN A 260 19.77 30.90 -14.15
C GLN A 260 20.01 30.42 -15.59
N MET A 261 18.88 30.18 -16.27
CA MET A 261 18.70 29.97 -17.72
C MET A 261 18.77 28.52 -18.25
N ALA A 262 17.59 27.91 -18.41
CA ALA A 262 17.19 27.23 -19.66
C ALA A 262 15.68 26.85 -19.64
N SER A 263 14.78 27.83 -19.73
CA SER A 263 13.34 27.61 -19.98
C SER A 263 12.91 27.89 -21.42
N HIS A 264 13.82 27.85 -22.40
CA HIS A 264 13.43 28.03 -23.80
C HIS A 264 14.26 27.14 -24.73
N ARG A 265 13.71 25.97 -25.06
CA ARG A 265 13.69 25.37 -26.42
C ARG A 265 13.32 23.89 -26.33
N LEU A 266 12.02 23.60 -26.41
CA LEU A 266 11.50 22.37 -27.02
C LEU A 266 10.19 22.76 -27.74
N LEU A 267 10.36 23.23 -28.98
CA LEU A 267 9.44 23.04 -30.10
C LEU A 267 10.21 22.24 -31.15
#